data_AF-A0A2M7N4B2-F1
#
_entry.id   AF-A0A2M7N4B2-F1
#
_cell.length_a   1.000
_cell.length_b   1.000
_cell.length_c   1.000
_cell.angle_alpha   90.00
_cell.angle_beta   90.00
_cell.angle_gamma   90.00
#
_symmetry.space_group_name_H-M   'P 1'
#
loop_
_entity.id
_entity.type
_entity.pdbx_description
1 polymer ?
#
loop_
_entity_poly.entity_id
_entity_poly.type
_entity_poly.pdbx_seq_one_letter_code
_entity_poly.pdbx_strand_id
1 'polypeptide(L)'
;IIASGILGGTGKVIIPTLKTSDVIYTNSRLANLHNVKKALVRGYVHTTNTGSKIVRFYSEYAIDVKMGVQVQAKINTNTDF
;
A
#
# COMPACT_ATOMS: atom_id res chain seq x y z
N ILE A 1 -9.53 4.67 -0.86
CA ILE A 1 -9.80 5.77 -1.82
C ILE A 1 -8.59 6.69 -1.79
N ILE A 2 -7.99 6.95 -2.95
CA ILE A 2 -6.84 7.86 -3.12
C ILE A 2 -7.35 9.11 -3.82
N ALA A 3 -6.99 10.30 -3.32
CA ALA A 3 -7.38 11.54 -3.99
C ALA A 3 -6.71 11.65 -5.38
N SER A 4 -7.34 12.36 -6.31
CA SER A 4 -6.68 12.74 -7.56
C SER A 4 -5.55 13.73 -7.27
N GLY A 5 -4.45 13.64 -8.03
CA GLY A 5 -3.39 14.65 -7.98
C GLY A 5 -3.90 16.05 -8.30
N ILE A 6 -3.20 17.06 -7.80
CA ILE A 6 -3.54 18.47 -8.07
C ILE A 6 -3.12 18.79 -9.50
N LEU A 7 -4.05 19.32 -10.29
CA LEU A 7 -3.83 19.69 -11.69
C LEU A 7 -3.39 21.16 -11.81
N GLY A 8 -2.43 21.44 -12.70
CA GLY A 8 -2.07 22.79 -13.11
C GLY A 8 -2.97 23.32 -14.25
N GLY A 9 -2.77 24.58 -14.66
CA GLY A 9 -3.59 25.24 -15.69
C GLY A 9 -3.57 24.56 -17.08
N THR A 10 -2.62 23.66 -17.32
CA THR A 10 -2.50 22.86 -18.55
C THR A 10 -3.17 21.48 -18.46
N GLY A 11 -3.84 21.17 -17.34
CA GLY A 11 -4.49 19.87 -17.11
C GLY A 11 -3.52 18.73 -16.77
N LYS A 12 -2.23 19.04 -16.56
CA LYS A 12 -1.22 18.10 -16.04
C LYS A 12 -1.24 18.06 -14.52
N VAL A 13 -1.01 16.90 -13.93
CA VAL A 13 -0.75 16.76 -12.48
C VAL A 13 0.56 17.47 -12.15
N ILE A 14 0.49 18.43 -11.23
CA ILE A 14 1.65 19.17 -10.70
C ILE A 14 2.08 18.65 -9.33
N ILE A 15 1.15 18.10 -8.54
CA ILE A 15 1.44 17.52 -7.23
C ILE A 15 0.77 16.14 -7.15
N PRO A 16 1.55 15.05 -7.03
CA PRO A 16 1.01 13.70 -6.92
C PRO A 16 0.38 13.48 -5.54
N THR A 17 -0.60 12.59 -5.48
CA THR A 17 -1.19 12.15 -4.21
C THR A 17 -0.49 10.90 -3.71
N LEU A 18 -0.05 10.93 -2.45
CA LEU A 18 0.51 9.77 -1.76
C LEU A 18 -0.52 9.21 -0.78
N LYS A 19 -0.65 7.89 -0.75
CA LYS A 19 -1.47 7.20 0.26
C LYS A 19 -0.71 6.01 0.82
N THR A 20 -0.42 6.06 2.11
CA THR A 20 0.05 4.91 2.88
C THR A 20 -1.14 4.18 3.49
N SER A 21 -1.09 2.85 3.46
CA SER A 21 -2.07 1.99 4.12
C SER A 21 -1.32 0.93 4.89
N ASP A 22 -1.49 0.92 6.20
CA ASP A 22 -0.91 -0.08 7.08
C ASP A 22 -1.94 -1.19 7.32
N VAL A 23 -1.49 -2.43 7.17
CA VAL A 23 -2.30 -3.62 7.47
C VAL A 23 -1.65 -4.33 8.65
N ILE A 24 -2.32 -4.26 9.80
CA ILE A 24 -1.85 -4.92 11.02
C ILE A 24 -2.31 -6.38 10.99
N TYR A 25 -1.35 -7.30 11.05
CA TYR A 25 -1.62 -8.72 11.25
C TYR A 25 -1.56 -9.05 12.74
N THR A 26 -2.69 -9.44 13.32
CA THR A 26 -2.79 -9.88 14.71
C THR A 26 -2.17 -11.27 14.90
N ASN A 27 -1.79 -11.62 16.13
CA ASN A 27 -1.20 -12.93 16.46
C ASN A 27 -2.02 -14.13 15.96
N SER A 28 -3.35 -14.06 16.04
CA SER A 28 -4.23 -15.13 15.55
C SER A 28 -4.17 -15.31 14.03
N ARG A 29 -3.93 -14.24 13.26
CA ARG A 29 -3.67 -14.31 11.82
C ARG A 29 -2.24 -14.78 11.52
N LEU A 30 -1.27 -14.36 12.32
CA LEU A 30 0.14 -14.75 12.19
C LEU A 30 0.34 -16.26 12.37
N ALA A 31 -0.39 -16.88 13.30
CA ALA A 31 -0.36 -18.33 13.52
C ALA A 31 -0.69 -19.13 12.24
N ASN A 32 -1.59 -18.61 11.41
CA ASN A 32 -1.99 -19.24 10.15
C ASN A 32 -1.00 -18.98 8.99
N LEU A 33 0.01 -18.13 9.18
CA LEU A 33 1.04 -17.83 8.19
C LEU A 33 2.27 -18.76 8.29
N HIS A 34 2.33 -19.62 9.32
CA HIS A 34 3.50 -20.48 9.63
C HIS A 34 3.92 -21.41 8.48
N ASN A 35 3.01 -21.81 7.59
CA ASN A 35 3.29 -22.72 6.48
C ASN A 35 3.01 -22.12 5.09
N VAL A 36 3.17 -20.80 4.94
CA VAL A 36 2.87 -20.09 3.69
C VAL A 36 4.17 -19.75 2.95
N LYS A 37 4.38 -20.38 1.79
CA LYS A 37 5.58 -20.17 0.94
C LYS A 37 5.51 -18.91 0.07
N LYS A 38 4.32 -18.35 -0.16
CA LYS A 38 4.07 -17.20 -1.04
C LYS A 38 2.99 -16.30 -0.46
N ALA A 39 3.24 -14.99 -0.42
CA ALA A 39 2.23 -14.00 -0.07
C ALA A 39 1.65 -13.38 -1.36
N LEU A 40 0.31 -13.36 -1.48
CA LEU A 40 -0.38 -12.63 -2.55
C LEU A 40 -0.94 -11.34 -1.97
N VAL A 41 -0.43 -10.20 -2.42
CA VAL A 41 -0.97 -8.88 -2.07
C VAL A 41 -1.87 -8.42 -3.20
N ARG A 42 -3.18 -8.33 -2.93
CA ARG A 42 -4.17 -7.78 -3.87
C ARG A 42 -4.62 -6.41 -3.37
N GLY A 43 -4.32 -5.37 -4.14
CA GLY A 43 -4.81 -4.02 -3.91
C GLY A 43 -5.79 -3.60 -5.01
N TYR A 44 -6.86 -2.90 -4.63
CA TYR A 44 -7.73 -2.19 -5.56
C TYR A 44 -7.57 -0.69 -5.33
N VAL A 45 -7.22 0.05 -6.38
CA VAL A 45 -7.08 1.51 -6.32
C VAL A 45 -8.37 2.14 -6.81
N HIS A 46 -9.09 2.78 -5.91
CA HIS A 46 -10.22 3.66 -6.25
C HIS A 46 -9.78 5.11 -6.09
N THR A 47 -9.83 5.89 -7.18
CA THR A 47 -9.53 7.31 -7.17
C THR A 47 -10.78 8.14 -6.86
N THR A 48 -10.61 9.28 -6.19
CA THR A 48 -11.71 10.25 -6.03
C THR A 48 -12.09 10.84 -7.38
N ASN A 49 -13.38 11.11 -7.58
CA ASN A 49 -14.06 11.68 -8.77
C ASN A 49 -14.71 10.72 -9.76
N THR A 50 -14.71 9.40 -9.54
CA THR A 50 -15.54 8.44 -10.32
C THR A 50 -15.45 8.60 -11.86
N GLY A 51 -14.32 9.12 -12.38
CA GLY A 51 -14.13 9.39 -13.81
C GLY A 51 -14.75 10.69 -14.36
N SER A 52 -15.24 11.60 -13.50
CA SER A 52 -15.87 12.87 -13.92
C SER A 52 -14.89 13.94 -14.47
N LYS A 53 -13.58 13.71 -14.36
CA LYS A 53 -12.56 14.53 -15.02
C LYS A 53 -11.62 13.64 -15.82
N ILE A 54 -11.45 13.96 -17.10
CA ILE A 54 -10.48 13.29 -17.98
C ILE A 54 -9.08 13.70 -17.52
N VAL A 55 -8.41 12.80 -16.83
CA VAL A 55 -6.99 12.97 -16.46
C VAL A 55 -6.17 12.19 -17.47
N ARG A 56 -5.34 12.88 -18.26
CA ARG A 56 -4.41 12.22 -19.19
C ARG A 56 -3.24 11.64 -18.41
N PHE A 57 -3.01 10.33 -18.55
CA PHE A 57 -1.77 9.70 -18.12
C PHE A 57 -0.71 9.92 -19.19
N TYR A 58 0.30 10.72 -18.87
CA TYR A 58 1.45 10.95 -19.74
C TYR A 58 2.52 9.87 -19.48
N SER A 59 3.38 9.61 -20.46
CA SER A 59 4.47 8.61 -20.36
C SER A 59 5.46 8.88 -19.24
N GLU A 60 5.53 10.13 -18.78
CA GLU A 60 6.34 10.59 -17.64
C GLU A 60 5.70 10.30 -16.27
N TYR A 61 4.47 9.77 -16.22
CA TYR A 61 3.80 9.45 -14.97
C TYR A 61 4.14 8.03 -14.50
N ALA A 62 4.73 7.92 -13.31
CA ALA A 62 5.01 6.67 -12.64
C ALA A 62 3.98 6.38 -11.54
N ILE A 63 3.66 5.10 -11.35
CA ILE A 63 2.96 4.60 -10.16
C ILE A 63 4.00 3.90 -9.31
N ASP A 64 4.48 4.60 -8.28
CA ASP A 64 5.49 4.05 -7.36
C ASP A 64 4.81 3.32 -6.19
N VAL A 65 5.02 2.01 -6.11
CA VAL A 65 4.54 1.18 -4.99
C VAL A 65 5.72 0.80 -4.11
N LYS A 66 5.68 1.21 -2.85
CA LYS A 66 6.67 0.83 -1.83
C LYS A 66 5.99 -0.04 -0.77
N MET A 67 6.58 -1.19 -0.47
CA MET A 67 6.09 -2.12 0.55
C MET A 67 7.16 -2.29 1.63
N GLY A 68 6.75 -2.21 2.90
CA GLY A 68 7.58 -2.49 4.06
C GLY A 68 6.89 -3.47 4.99
N VAL A 69 7.67 -4.29 5.70
CA VAL A 69 7.18 -5.23 6.71
C VAL A 69 7.96 -4.99 7.99
N GLN A 70 7.25 -4.83 9.10
CA GLN A 70 7.84 -4.74 10.44
C GLN A 70 7.34 -5.91 11.28
N VAL A 71 8.28 -6.64 11.90
CA VAL A 71 7.98 -7.78 12.79
C VAL A 71 8.55 -7.47 14.17
N GLN A 72 7.74 -7.64 15.20
CA GLN A 72 8.19 -7.61 16.60
C GLN A 72 8.04 -9.02 17.17
N ALA A 73 9.16 -9.61 17.61
CA ALA A 73 9.19 -10.95 18.19
C ALA A 73 9.65 -10.88 19.64
N LYS A 74 8.94 -11.61 20.52
CA LYS A 74 9.36 -11.85 21.90
C LYS A 74 9.80 -13.32 21.98
N ILE A 75 11.09 -13.55 22.20
CA ILE A 75 11.64 -14.88 22.40
C ILE A 75 11.62 -15.14 23.91
N ASN A 76 10.80 -16.08 24.36
CA ASN A 76 10.92 -16.61 25.71
C ASN A 76 11.96 -17.73 25.69
N THR A 77 13.18 -17.43 26.11
CA THR A 77 14.17 -18.45 26.44
C THR A 77 13.81 -19.00 27.83
N ASN A 78 13.15 -20.17 27.85
CA ASN A 78 13.25 -21.04 29.02
C ASN A 78 14.57 -21.77 28.90
N THR A 79 15.60 -21.23 29.55
CA THR A 79 16.80 -21.97 29.87
C THR A 79 16.46 -22.86 31.07
N ASP A 80 16.00 -24.07 30.78
CA ASP A 80 16.18 -25.18 31.70
C ASP A 80 17.49 -25.87 31.32
N PHE A 81 18.32 -26.14 32.34
CA PHE A 81 19.67 -26.71 32.37
C PHE A 81 20.84 -25.71 32.37
#